data_AF-F0G4U4-F1
#
_entry.id   AF-F0G4U4-F1
#
_cell.length_a   1.000
_cell.length_b   1.000
_cell.length_c   1.000
_cell.angle_alpha   90.00
_cell.angle_beta   90.00
_cell.angle_gamma   90.00
#
_symmetry.space_group_name_H-M   'P 1'
#
loop_
_entity.id
_entity.type
_entity.pdbx_description
1 polymer ?
#
loop_
_entity_poly.entity_id
_entity_poly.type
_entity_poly.pdbx_seq_one_letter_code
_entity_poly.pdbx_strand_id
1 'polypeptide(L)'
;GSVTMVLPDDNGQTATSTPGTVFTPGSIAMKAGAVWLEGGSLIEAPGSSVSVTALTPSMAGVVPPGQTAIPGRIYLDAGATIDVSGLANVELPIAQTLLPIERIGQNELADSPLLRNSFLFGLKGVVVDSTLTGTRSDGVQWVGSPILNLSGYVNLVPRTIDQLLTNGGTIILSGNEVMTATGSSLNLNG
;
A
#
# COMPACT_ATOMS: atom_id res chain seq x y z
N GLY A 1 -11.92 23.30 10.85
CA GLY A 1 -11.24 22.03 10.62
C GLY A 1 -12.22 20.88 10.71
N SER A 2 -12.37 20.11 9.64
CA SER A 2 -13.11 18.85 9.61
C SER A 2 -12.15 17.67 9.65
N VAL A 3 -12.59 16.52 10.17
CA VAL A 3 -11.81 15.26 10.12
C VAL A 3 -12.58 14.24 9.27
N THR A 4 -11.88 13.60 8.34
CA THR A 4 -12.37 12.44 7.59
C THR A 4 -11.31 11.36 7.66
N MET A 5 -11.65 10.18 8.18
CA MET A 5 -10.67 9.11 8.37
C MET A 5 -11.19 7.76 7.94
N VAL A 6 -10.30 6.96 7.37
CA VAL A 6 -10.48 5.52 7.16
C VAL A 6 -9.30 4.84 7.84
N LEU A 7 -9.57 4.17 8.95
CA LEU A 7 -8.56 3.47 9.73
C LEU A 7 -8.70 1.97 9.52
N PRO A 8 -7.58 1.22 9.57
CA PRO A 8 -7.62 -0.24 9.52
C PRO A 8 -8.40 -0.82 10.70
N ASP A 9 -9.11 -1.92 10.45
CA ASP A 9 -9.73 -2.74 11.49
C ASP A 9 -8.71 -3.79 11.97
N ASP A 10 -8.06 -3.54 13.10
CA ASP A 10 -7.13 -4.48 13.72
C ASP A 10 -7.88 -5.51 14.58
N ASN A 11 -8.55 -6.44 13.90
CA ASN A 11 -9.22 -7.57 14.52
C ASN A 11 -8.37 -8.86 14.50
N GLY A 12 -7.06 -8.73 14.21
CA GLY A 12 -6.12 -9.85 14.12
C GLY A 12 -6.28 -10.73 12.87
N GLN A 13 -7.11 -10.35 11.91
CA GLN A 13 -7.18 -11.05 10.63
C GLN A 13 -5.90 -10.88 9.83
N THR A 14 -5.59 -11.90 9.04
CA THR A 14 -4.41 -11.93 8.17
C THR A 14 -4.82 -12.13 6.73
N ALA A 15 -4.06 -11.53 5.82
CA ALA A 15 -4.18 -11.72 4.39
C ALA A 15 -2.85 -12.22 3.83
N THR A 16 -2.91 -13.01 2.76
CA THR A 16 -1.71 -13.45 2.04
C THR A 16 -1.37 -12.45 0.94
N SER A 17 -0.09 -12.34 0.58
CA SER A 17 0.37 -11.48 -0.52
C SER A 17 0.23 -12.16 -1.90
N THR A 18 -0.60 -13.19 -2.02
CA THR A 18 -0.78 -13.96 -3.25
C THR A 18 -1.33 -13.09 -4.38
N PRO A 19 -0.72 -13.11 -5.59
CA PRO A 19 -1.31 -12.47 -6.76
C PRO A 19 -2.74 -12.97 -7.00
N GLY A 20 -3.72 -12.07 -6.92
CA GLY A 20 -5.15 -12.39 -7.07
C GLY A 20 -5.97 -12.44 -5.77
N THR A 21 -5.33 -12.45 -4.59
CA THR A 21 -5.97 -12.19 -3.29
C THR A 21 -5.38 -10.93 -2.66
N VAL A 22 -5.28 -9.88 -3.47
CA VAL A 22 -4.61 -8.63 -3.10
C VAL A 22 -5.40 -8.00 -1.96
N PHE A 23 -4.76 -7.89 -0.79
CA PHE A 23 -5.22 -6.98 0.24
C PHE A 23 -5.54 -5.64 -0.44
N THR A 24 -6.80 -5.23 -0.36
CA THR A 24 -7.25 -4.00 -0.98
C THR A 24 -7.25 -2.95 0.12
N PRO A 25 -6.33 -1.96 0.06
CA PRO A 25 -6.32 -0.87 1.03
C PRO A 25 -7.65 -0.11 1.01
N GLY A 26 -7.89 0.65 2.07
CA GLY A 26 -9.04 1.54 2.14
C GLY A 26 -9.04 2.56 0.98
N SER A 27 -10.19 3.20 0.79
CA SER A 27 -10.27 4.35 -0.11
C SER A 27 -11.22 5.42 0.40
N ILE A 28 -10.85 6.67 0.15
CA ILE A 28 -11.71 7.83 0.29
C ILE A 28 -11.89 8.43 -1.10
N ALA A 29 -13.14 8.59 -1.53
CA ALA A 29 -13.48 9.20 -2.81
C ALA A 29 -14.44 10.38 -2.61
N MET A 30 -13.97 11.58 -2.94
CA MET A 30 -14.75 12.81 -2.89
C MET A 30 -15.01 13.32 -4.30
N LYS A 31 -16.27 13.60 -4.63
CA LYS A 31 -16.66 14.21 -5.90
C LYS A 31 -17.58 15.40 -5.65
N ALA A 32 -17.19 16.58 -6.11
CA ALA A 32 -17.97 17.79 -5.94
C ALA A 32 -17.75 18.77 -7.11
N GLY A 33 -18.58 19.81 -7.24
CA GLY A 33 -18.34 20.88 -8.21
C GLY A 33 -17.13 21.76 -7.86
N ALA A 34 -16.74 21.79 -6.58
CA ALA A 34 -15.53 22.41 -6.06
C ALA A 34 -15.25 21.78 -4.69
N VAL A 35 -13.98 21.71 -4.28
CA VAL A 35 -13.56 21.17 -2.99
C VAL A 35 -12.68 22.20 -2.30
N TRP A 36 -13.05 22.56 -1.06
CA TRP A 36 -12.24 23.40 -0.20
C TRP A 36 -12.00 22.66 1.12
N LEU A 37 -10.74 22.29 1.35
CA LEU A 37 -10.29 21.81 2.64
C LEU A 37 -9.86 23.02 3.47
N GLU A 38 -10.74 23.46 4.36
CA GLU A 38 -10.51 24.59 5.26
C GLU A 38 -9.30 24.38 6.17
N GLY A 39 -8.76 25.47 6.70
CA GLY A 39 -7.60 25.41 7.59
C GLY A 39 -7.79 24.46 8.77
N GLY A 40 -6.77 23.65 9.02
CA GLY A 40 -6.78 22.61 10.06
C GLY A 40 -7.67 21.41 9.75
N SER A 41 -8.17 21.24 8.53
CA SER A 41 -8.87 20.02 8.12
C SER A 41 -7.90 18.85 7.95
N LEU A 42 -8.32 17.64 8.33
CA LEU A 42 -7.52 16.42 8.23
C LEU A 42 -8.27 15.35 7.44
N ILE A 43 -7.62 14.81 6.42
CA ILE A 43 -7.97 13.53 5.80
C ILE A 43 -6.90 12.53 6.20
N GLU A 44 -7.26 11.44 6.86
CA GLU A 44 -6.32 10.41 7.30
C GLU A 44 -6.74 9.03 6.78
N ALA A 45 -5.88 8.42 5.97
CA ALA A 45 -6.14 7.10 5.40
C ALA A 45 -4.82 6.33 5.22
N PRO A 46 -4.28 5.70 6.28
CA PRO A 46 -2.97 5.07 6.24
C PRO A 46 -2.89 3.99 5.15
N GLY A 47 -1.82 4.02 4.36
CA GLY A 47 -1.57 3.09 3.23
C GLY A 47 -2.68 3.02 2.16
N SER A 48 -3.65 3.94 2.22
CA SER A 48 -4.91 3.88 1.47
C SER A 48 -4.96 4.90 0.33
N SER A 49 -5.94 4.79 -0.56
CA SER A 49 -6.10 5.77 -1.64
C SER A 49 -7.05 6.90 -1.24
N VAL A 50 -6.63 8.15 -1.45
CA VAL A 50 -7.49 9.33 -1.33
C VAL A 50 -7.65 9.94 -2.71
N SER A 51 -8.87 9.97 -3.22
CA SER A 51 -9.21 10.61 -4.50
C SER A 51 -10.17 11.77 -4.28
N VAL A 52 -9.79 12.94 -4.78
CA VAL A 52 -10.61 14.16 -4.74
C VAL A 52 -10.81 14.62 -6.18
N THR A 53 -12.06 14.66 -6.61
CA THR A 53 -12.44 15.11 -7.95
C THR A 53 -13.32 16.36 -7.86
N ALA A 54 -12.82 17.48 -8.38
CA ALA A 54 -13.60 18.70 -8.59
C ALA A 54 -14.06 18.76 -10.05
N LEU A 55 -15.36 18.58 -10.27
CA LEU A 55 -15.97 18.60 -11.59
C LEU A 55 -16.20 20.04 -12.04
N THR A 56 -15.77 20.37 -13.25
CA THR A 56 -16.22 21.58 -13.94
C THR A 56 -17.64 21.34 -14.46
N PRO A 57 -18.64 22.14 -14.06
CA PRO A 57 -19.96 22.05 -14.66
C PRO A 57 -19.85 22.35 -16.16
N SER A 58 -20.25 21.41 -17.01
CA SER A 58 -20.37 21.64 -18.46
C SER A 58 -21.66 22.37 -18.84
N MET A 59 -22.31 23.04 -17.88
CA MET A 59 -23.58 23.73 -18.10
C MET A 59 -23.45 25.18 -17.68
N ALA A 60 -23.70 26.07 -18.62
CA ALA A 60 -23.79 27.50 -18.41
C ALA A 60 -24.76 27.81 -17.26
N GLY A 61 -24.24 28.41 -16.18
CA GLY A 61 -24.96 29.46 -15.46
C GLY A 61 -25.82 29.09 -14.24
N VAL A 62 -25.82 27.87 -13.71
CA VAL A 62 -26.53 27.60 -12.43
C VAL A 62 -25.53 27.44 -11.29
N VAL A 63 -25.04 28.58 -10.80
CA VAL A 63 -24.36 28.70 -9.50
C VAL A 63 -25.47 28.85 -8.45
N PRO A 64 -25.65 27.91 -7.50
CA PRO A 64 -26.60 28.09 -6.41
C PRO A 64 -26.34 29.42 -5.68
N PRO A 65 -27.39 30.18 -5.34
CA PRO A 65 -27.23 31.43 -4.61
C PRO A 65 -26.41 31.21 -3.33
N GLY A 66 -25.32 31.94 -3.16
CA GLY A 66 -24.39 31.81 -2.02
C GLY A 66 -23.16 30.93 -2.27
N GLN A 67 -23.01 30.31 -3.44
CA GLN A 67 -21.80 29.54 -3.77
C GLN A 67 -20.61 30.49 -4.06
N THR A 68 -19.64 30.52 -3.16
CA THR A 68 -18.36 31.25 -3.29
C THR A 68 -17.22 30.37 -3.84
N ALA A 69 -17.45 29.05 -3.92
CA ALA A 69 -16.45 28.10 -4.37
C ALA A 69 -16.26 28.15 -5.89
N ILE A 70 -15.01 28.13 -6.35
CA ILE A 70 -14.66 28.22 -7.77
C ILE A 70 -14.86 26.83 -8.41
N PRO A 71 -15.72 26.71 -9.43
CA PRO A 71 -16.00 25.41 -10.04
C PRO A 71 -14.74 24.73 -10.61
N GLY A 72 -14.63 23.42 -10.41
CA GLY A 72 -13.47 22.63 -10.80
C GLY A 72 -12.23 22.84 -9.94
N ARG A 73 -12.30 23.65 -8.87
CA ARG A 73 -11.16 23.88 -7.98
C ARG A 73 -11.11 22.88 -6.83
N ILE A 74 -9.91 22.41 -6.54
CA ILE A 74 -9.53 21.80 -5.26
C ILE A 74 -8.57 22.78 -4.56
N TYR A 75 -8.94 23.24 -3.37
CA TYR A 75 -8.12 24.16 -2.58
C TYR A 75 -7.86 23.57 -1.19
N LEU A 76 -6.59 23.40 -0.83
CA LEU A 76 -6.13 23.06 0.51
C LEU A 76 -5.64 24.33 1.19
N ASP A 77 -6.33 24.75 2.24
CA ASP A 77 -5.97 25.94 3.00
C ASP A 77 -4.83 25.68 3.99
N ALA A 78 -4.28 26.75 4.58
CA ALA A 78 -3.17 26.63 5.52
C ALA A 78 -3.53 25.73 6.72
N GLY A 79 -2.69 24.74 7.02
CA GLY A 79 -2.93 23.74 8.06
C GLY A 79 -3.86 22.59 7.64
N ALA A 80 -4.43 22.60 6.43
CA ALA A 80 -5.14 21.44 5.91
C ALA A 80 -4.15 20.32 5.55
N THR A 81 -4.47 19.08 5.92
CA THR A 81 -3.61 17.91 5.75
C THR A 81 -4.36 16.77 5.08
N ILE A 82 -3.76 16.17 4.05
CA ILE A 82 -4.13 14.84 3.56
C ILE A 82 -2.97 13.91 3.92
N ASP A 83 -3.21 12.98 4.81
CA ASP A 83 -2.25 12.00 5.28
C ASP A 83 -2.67 10.60 4.81
N VAL A 84 -1.86 10.03 3.92
CA VAL A 84 -1.96 8.62 3.52
C VAL A 84 -0.71 7.84 3.90
N SER A 85 0.11 8.37 4.81
CA SER A 85 1.34 7.71 5.22
C SER A 85 1.09 6.31 5.75
N GLY A 86 2.08 5.44 5.57
CA GLY A 86 2.03 4.10 6.12
C GLY A 86 2.03 4.13 7.65
N LEU A 87 1.54 3.05 8.25
CA LEU A 87 1.56 2.88 9.70
C LEU A 87 3.00 2.88 10.20
N ALA A 88 3.28 3.77 11.14
CA ALA A 88 4.58 3.86 11.79
C ALA A 88 4.73 2.76 12.85
N ASN A 89 5.97 2.31 13.05
CA ASN A 89 6.37 1.42 14.15
C ASN A 89 5.63 0.07 14.20
N VAL A 90 5.27 -0.49 13.04
CA VAL A 90 4.72 -1.86 12.98
C VAL A 90 5.82 -2.85 13.37
N GLU A 91 5.68 -3.47 14.54
CA GLU A 91 6.61 -4.46 15.05
C GLU A 91 6.38 -5.81 14.35
N LEU A 92 7.40 -6.28 13.64
CA LEU A 92 7.37 -7.60 12.98
C LEU A 92 8.11 -8.62 13.84
N PRO A 93 7.43 -9.63 14.42
CA PRO A 93 8.11 -10.72 15.11
C PRO A 93 9.08 -11.41 14.15
N ILE A 94 10.32 -11.67 14.59
CA ILE A 94 11.33 -12.34 13.77
C ILE A 94 10.87 -13.73 13.27
N ALA A 95 9.96 -14.39 14.00
CA ALA A 95 9.37 -15.66 13.58
C ALA A 95 8.58 -15.55 12.25
N GLN A 96 8.11 -14.35 11.88
CA GLN A 96 7.38 -14.11 10.64
C GLN A 96 8.30 -13.83 9.44
N THR A 97 9.58 -13.51 9.68
CA THR A 97 10.57 -13.42 8.60
C THR A 97 11.13 -14.80 8.23
N LEU A 98 11.10 -15.74 9.18
CA LEU A 98 11.60 -17.10 8.99
C LEU A 98 10.54 -17.98 8.32
N LEU A 99 10.88 -18.51 7.16
CA LEU A 99 10.07 -19.44 6.38
C LEU A 99 10.58 -20.88 6.58
N PRO A 100 9.85 -21.74 7.30
CA PRO A 100 10.21 -23.15 7.43
C PRO A 100 9.80 -23.94 6.19
N ILE A 101 10.75 -24.70 5.64
CA ILE A 101 10.57 -25.63 4.52
C ILE A 101 10.64 -27.05 5.08
N GLU A 102 9.50 -27.72 5.10
CA GLU A 102 9.39 -29.09 5.65
C GLU A 102 10.31 -30.07 4.93
N ARG A 103 10.34 -29.99 3.59
CA ARG A 103 11.18 -30.81 2.73
C ARG A 103 11.44 -30.14 1.39
N ILE A 104 12.70 -30.12 0.97
CA ILE A 104 13.09 -29.70 -0.38
C ILE A 104 12.73 -30.80 -1.39
N GLY A 105 11.92 -30.46 -2.38
CA GLY A 105 11.50 -31.30 -3.50
C GLY A 105 11.92 -30.74 -4.86
N GLN A 106 11.24 -31.21 -5.91
CA GLN A 106 11.57 -30.78 -7.28
C GLN A 106 11.09 -29.36 -7.59
N ASN A 107 10.02 -28.90 -6.93
CA ASN A 107 9.48 -27.55 -7.11
C ASN A 107 10.41 -26.52 -6.48
N GLU A 108 10.94 -26.79 -5.29
CA GLU A 108 11.87 -25.90 -4.60
C GLU A 108 13.21 -25.84 -5.34
N LEU A 109 13.58 -26.88 -6.10
CA LEU A 109 14.76 -26.91 -6.97
C LEU A 109 14.43 -26.61 -8.44
N ALA A 110 13.27 -25.99 -8.72
CA ALA A 110 12.85 -25.66 -10.07
C ALA A 110 13.89 -24.77 -10.78
N ASP A 111 14.37 -23.74 -10.06
CA ASP A 111 15.30 -22.71 -10.56
C ASP A 111 16.78 -23.12 -10.40
N SER A 112 17.02 -24.34 -9.89
CA SER A 112 18.34 -24.94 -9.75
C SER A 112 18.36 -26.39 -10.23
N PRO A 113 18.10 -26.68 -11.53
CA PRO A 113 17.96 -28.05 -12.04
C PRO A 113 19.17 -28.94 -11.79
N LEU A 114 20.39 -28.38 -11.81
CA LEU A 114 21.63 -29.09 -11.56
C LEU A 114 21.72 -29.67 -10.14
N LEU A 115 20.96 -29.11 -9.19
CA LEU A 115 20.97 -29.53 -7.79
C LEU A 115 19.87 -30.56 -7.47
N ARG A 116 19.02 -30.92 -8.43
CA ARG A 116 17.91 -31.89 -8.22
C ARG A 116 18.36 -33.29 -7.83
N ASN A 117 19.61 -33.65 -8.14
CA ASN A 117 20.23 -34.93 -7.75
C ASN A 117 21.29 -34.76 -6.65
N SER A 118 21.34 -33.60 -5.98
CA SER A 118 22.28 -33.33 -4.90
C SER A 118 21.70 -33.71 -3.53
N PHE A 119 22.51 -33.58 -2.48
CA PHE A 119 22.09 -33.78 -1.09
C PHE A 119 20.94 -32.85 -0.64
N LEU A 120 20.71 -31.74 -1.36
CA LEU A 120 19.61 -30.83 -1.07
C LEU A 120 18.25 -31.48 -1.35
N PHE A 121 18.18 -32.40 -2.32
CA PHE A 121 16.93 -33.08 -2.64
C PHE A 121 16.53 -34.01 -1.49
N GLY A 122 15.34 -33.78 -0.92
CA GLY A 122 14.84 -34.53 0.22
C GLY A 122 15.31 -34.03 1.59
N LEU A 123 16.15 -32.99 1.63
CA LEU A 123 16.55 -32.34 2.88
C LEU A 123 15.32 -31.77 3.60
N LYS A 124 15.26 -31.92 4.92
CA LYS A 124 14.12 -31.54 5.76
C LYS A 124 14.51 -30.49 6.79
N GLY A 125 13.52 -29.72 7.25
CA GLY A 125 13.68 -28.77 8.36
C GLY A 125 14.59 -27.59 8.01
N VAL A 126 14.57 -27.15 6.75
CA VAL A 126 15.35 -26.00 6.30
C VAL A 126 14.57 -24.73 6.66
N VAL A 127 15.22 -23.77 7.31
CA VAL A 127 14.64 -22.46 7.59
C VAL A 127 15.38 -21.42 6.79
N VAL A 128 14.63 -20.56 6.10
CA VAL A 128 15.18 -19.48 5.28
C VAL A 128 14.60 -18.14 5.74
N ASP A 129 15.39 -17.07 5.64
CA ASP A 129 14.92 -15.73 5.97
C ASP A 129 14.32 -15.06 4.73
N SER A 130 13.00 -14.92 4.71
CA SER A 130 12.24 -14.34 3.59
C SER A 130 12.51 -12.85 3.33
N THR A 131 13.23 -12.15 4.22
CA THR A 131 13.64 -10.77 3.98
C THR A 131 14.84 -10.66 3.04
N LEU A 132 15.61 -11.75 2.90
CA LEU A 132 16.73 -11.80 1.97
C LEU A 132 16.21 -11.90 0.55
N THR A 133 16.59 -10.96 -0.30
CA THR A 133 16.20 -10.94 -1.71
C THR A 133 17.40 -10.62 -2.57
N GLY A 134 17.30 -10.93 -3.86
CA GLY A 134 18.31 -10.52 -4.82
C GLY A 134 18.00 -10.95 -6.23
N THR A 135 18.95 -10.72 -7.12
CA THR A 135 18.91 -11.19 -8.50
C THR A 135 20.20 -11.97 -8.75
N ARG A 136 20.06 -13.20 -9.22
CA ARG A 136 21.21 -14.04 -9.57
C ARG A 136 21.80 -13.56 -10.90
N SER A 137 23.03 -13.97 -11.22
CA SER A 137 23.74 -13.61 -12.45
C SER A 137 23.04 -13.99 -13.76
N ASP A 138 22.08 -14.90 -13.71
CA ASP A 138 21.23 -15.31 -14.84
C ASP A 138 19.96 -14.45 -14.99
N GLY A 139 19.79 -13.44 -14.13
CA GLY A 139 18.65 -12.52 -14.14
C GLY A 139 17.43 -12.99 -13.33
N VAL A 140 17.48 -14.19 -12.74
CA VAL A 140 16.37 -14.70 -11.92
C VAL A 140 16.34 -13.99 -10.57
N GLN A 141 15.18 -13.39 -10.24
CA GLN A 141 14.93 -12.83 -8.92
C GLN A 141 14.65 -13.95 -7.92
N TRP A 142 15.14 -13.79 -6.70
CA TRP A 142 14.96 -14.77 -5.64
C TRP A 142 14.62 -14.11 -4.32
N VAL A 143 13.97 -14.89 -3.46
CA VAL A 143 13.62 -14.53 -2.09
C VAL A 143 13.97 -15.69 -1.15
N GLY A 144 14.54 -15.39 0.01
CA GLY A 144 15.03 -16.34 1.01
C GLY A 144 16.29 -17.10 0.61
N SER A 145 16.37 -17.58 -0.62
CA SER A 145 17.49 -18.37 -1.10
C SER A 145 17.76 -18.09 -2.58
N PRO A 146 19.02 -17.85 -2.97
CA PRO A 146 19.40 -17.77 -4.38
C PRO A 146 19.42 -19.15 -5.04
N ILE A 147 19.01 -20.23 -4.36
CA ILE A 147 19.01 -21.60 -4.88
C ILE A 147 17.58 -22.14 -4.99
N LEU A 148 16.73 -21.83 -4.01
CA LEU A 148 15.39 -22.40 -3.90
C LEU A 148 14.34 -21.49 -4.53
N ASN A 149 13.40 -22.07 -5.29
CA ASN A 149 12.22 -21.36 -5.76
C ASN A 149 11.19 -21.25 -4.63
N LEU A 150 11.22 -20.13 -3.91
CA LEU A 150 10.40 -19.90 -2.71
C LEU A 150 9.36 -18.79 -2.85
N SER A 151 9.27 -18.17 -4.02
CA SER A 151 8.35 -17.05 -4.29
C SER A 151 6.90 -17.40 -3.92
N GLY A 152 6.43 -18.59 -4.31
CA GLY A 152 5.10 -19.08 -3.96
C GLY A 152 4.88 -19.29 -2.47
N TYR A 153 5.91 -19.72 -1.73
CA TYR A 153 5.82 -19.90 -0.28
C TYR A 153 5.71 -18.56 0.45
N VAL A 154 6.55 -17.60 0.08
CA VAL A 154 6.52 -16.25 0.69
C VAL A 154 5.20 -15.54 0.43
N ASN A 155 4.62 -15.73 -0.75
CA ASN A 155 3.32 -15.16 -1.10
C ASN A 155 2.17 -15.70 -0.23
N LEU A 156 2.30 -16.92 0.30
CA LEU A 156 1.30 -17.56 1.16
C LEU A 156 1.49 -17.23 2.64
N VAL A 157 2.57 -16.55 3.03
CA VAL A 157 2.78 -16.13 4.43
C VAL A 157 1.68 -15.14 4.81
N PRO A 158 0.84 -15.45 5.82
CA PRO A 158 -0.20 -14.54 6.27
C PRO A 158 0.44 -13.32 6.95
N ARG A 159 0.00 -12.12 6.56
CA ARG A 159 0.42 -10.84 7.13
C ARG A 159 -0.78 -10.15 7.75
N THR A 160 -0.59 -9.45 8.86
CA THR A 160 -1.64 -8.62 9.44
C THR A 160 -1.87 -7.38 8.58
N ILE A 161 -3.01 -6.73 8.77
CA ILE A 161 -3.34 -5.48 8.06
C ILE A 161 -2.28 -4.41 8.33
N ASP A 162 -1.77 -4.33 9.57
CA ASP A 162 -0.74 -3.35 9.92
C ASP A 162 0.53 -3.50 9.09
N GLN A 163 0.95 -4.74 8.87
CA GLN A 163 2.14 -5.06 8.08
C GLN A 163 1.97 -4.77 6.59
N LEU A 164 0.72 -4.76 6.12
CA LEU A 164 0.37 -4.48 4.73
C LEU A 164 0.21 -2.98 4.47
N LEU A 165 -0.05 -2.18 5.51
CA LEU A 165 -0.21 -0.74 5.46
C LEU A 165 1.03 0.04 5.92
N THR A 166 2.21 -0.58 5.95
CA THR A 166 3.48 0.12 6.27
C THR A 166 3.95 1.06 5.17
N ASN A 167 3.56 0.79 3.92
CA ASN A 167 3.84 1.68 2.81
C ASN A 167 2.83 2.83 2.77
N GLY A 168 3.28 3.99 2.29
CA GLY A 168 2.40 5.12 1.98
C GLY A 168 1.37 4.77 0.92
N GLY A 169 0.20 5.39 1.05
CA GLY A 169 -0.91 5.26 0.12
C GLY A 169 -0.76 6.16 -1.11
N THR A 170 -1.89 6.49 -1.73
CA THR A 170 -1.90 7.30 -2.96
C THR A 170 -2.86 8.47 -2.82
N ILE A 171 -2.44 9.66 -3.26
CA ILE A 171 -3.30 10.84 -3.34
C ILE A 171 -3.54 11.18 -4.81
N ILE A 172 -4.81 11.27 -5.22
CA ILE A 172 -5.24 11.65 -6.56
C ILE A 172 -6.10 12.91 -6.45
N LEU A 173 -5.61 14.04 -6.97
CA LEU A 173 -6.34 15.30 -7.03
C LEU A 173 -6.65 15.63 -8.49
N SER A 174 -7.94 15.59 -8.84
CA SER A 174 -8.43 15.78 -10.20
C SER A 174 -9.37 16.98 -10.25
N GLY A 175 -8.87 18.12 -10.70
CA GLY A 175 -9.65 19.34 -10.91
C GLY A 175 -9.06 20.17 -12.04
N ASN A 176 -9.79 21.20 -12.48
CA ASN A 176 -9.24 22.20 -13.40
C ASN A 176 -8.15 23.04 -12.72
N GLU A 177 -8.24 23.16 -11.41
CA GLU A 177 -7.26 23.86 -10.59
C GLU A 177 -7.05 23.10 -9.28
N VAL A 178 -5.79 22.85 -8.93
CA VAL A 178 -5.39 22.27 -7.65
C VAL A 178 -4.43 23.25 -6.99
N MET A 179 -4.80 23.73 -5.81
CA MET A 179 -4.05 24.74 -5.07
C MET A 179 -3.82 24.27 -3.64
N THR A 180 -2.61 24.48 -3.16
CA THR A 180 -2.19 24.21 -1.79
C THR A 180 -1.62 25.49 -1.21
N ALA A 181 -2.22 25.99 -0.13
CA ALA A 181 -1.71 27.16 0.58
C ALA A 181 -0.42 26.82 1.34
N THR A 182 0.43 27.82 1.59
CA THR A 182 1.58 27.66 2.47
C THR A 182 1.13 27.13 3.84
N GLY A 183 1.77 26.05 4.31
CA GLY A 183 1.42 25.39 5.56
C GLY A 183 0.34 24.31 5.45
N SER A 184 -0.20 24.05 4.26
CA SER A 184 -0.92 22.80 3.98
C SER A 184 0.06 21.63 3.80
N SER A 185 -0.41 20.40 3.98
CA SER A 185 0.43 19.19 3.92
C SER A 185 -0.23 18.06 3.12
N LEU A 186 0.58 17.35 2.36
CA LEU A 186 0.24 16.10 1.68
C LEU A 186 1.31 15.08 2.11
N ASN A 187 0.95 14.17 3.02
CA ASN A 187 1.87 13.19 3.58
C ASN A 187 1.69 11.83 2.89
N LEU A 188 2.76 11.34 2.29
CA LEU A 188 2.84 10.09 1.51
C LEU A 188 3.96 9.17 2.04
N ASN A 189 4.49 9.45 3.23
CA ASN A 189 5.62 8.71 3.78
C ASN A 189 5.29 7.23 3.99
N GLY A 190 6.27 6.36 3.82
CA GLY A 190 6.19 4.92 4.08
C GLY A 190 7.53 4.25 3.82
#